data_AF-A0A509L060-F1
#
_entry.id   AF-A0A509L060-F1
#
_cell.length_a   1.000
_cell.length_b   1.000
_cell.length_c   1.000
_cell.angle_alpha   90.00
_cell.angle_beta   90.00
_cell.angle_gamma   90.00
#
_symmetry.space_group_name_H-M   'P 1'
#
loop_
_entity.id
_entity.type
_entity.pdbx_description
1 polymer ?
#
loop_
_entity_poly.entity_id
_entity_poly.type
_entity_poly.pdbx_seq_one_letter_code
_entity_poly.pdbx_strand_id
1 'polypeptide(L)'
;MSDCYINVFLDEEKLKKIEEIGLADEVKDIDGKKAIQVLMTKKDKKKLKKGFKDLTFDDSDTCVLPEDGEQTLLDIILEMKSVDVMKFAITKLYNPLAGRDVFGRGTGMR
;
A
#
# COMPACT_ATOMS: atom_id res chain seq x y z
N MET A 1 9.17 11.06 16.11
CA MET A 1 9.23 10.15 14.96
C MET A 1 7.79 9.93 14.55
N SER A 2 7.37 10.35 13.36
CA SER A 2 5.97 10.25 12.94
C SER A 2 5.81 8.95 12.18
N ASP A 3 5.04 8.02 12.75
CA ASP A 3 4.58 6.82 12.08
C ASP A 3 3.49 7.22 11.08
N CYS A 4 3.58 6.71 9.86
CA CYS A 4 2.62 7.03 8.80
C CYS A 4 1.73 5.80 8.58
N TYR A 5 0.46 5.97 8.25
CA TYR A 5 -0.47 4.85 8.06
C TYR A 5 -1.19 4.93 6.71
N ILE A 6 -1.44 3.79 6.05
CA ILE A 6 -2.44 3.72 4.99
C ILE A 6 -3.77 3.32 5.60
N ASN A 7 -4.81 4.10 5.33
CA ASN A 7 -6.18 3.70 5.60
C ASN A 7 -6.71 2.94 4.38
N VAL A 8 -6.94 1.64 4.56
CA VAL A 8 -7.57 0.77 3.56
C VAL A 8 -9.01 0.54 4.01
N PHE A 9 -9.98 1.11 3.29
CA PHE A 9 -11.38 0.89 3.63
C PHE A 9 -11.80 -0.53 3.23
N LEU A 10 -12.52 -1.19 4.13
CA LEU A 10 -13.00 -2.53 3.92
C LEU A 10 -14.52 -2.51 3.76
N ASP A 11 -14.95 -2.91 2.57
CA ASP A 11 -16.34 -3.24 2.31
C ASP A 11 -16.74 -4.57 2.96
N GLU A 12 -18.03 -4.88 3.01
CA GLU A 12 -18.55 -6.11 3.64
C GLU A 12 -17.90 -7.40 3.10
N GLU A 13 -17.58 -7.45 1.82
CA GLU A 13 -16.91 -8.61 1.21
C GLU A 13 -15.45 -8.73 1.64
N LYS A 14 -14.72 -7.61 1.63
CA LYS A 14 -13.31 -7.56 2.04
C LYS A 14 -13.17 -7.87 3.52
N LEU A 15 -14.09 -7.36 4.34
CA LEU A 15 -14.17 -7.65 5.77
C LEU A 15 -14.25 -9.13 6.07
N LYS A 16 -15.17 -9.85 5.40
CA LYS A 16 -15.31 -11.29 5.61
C LYS A 16 -14.01 -12.03 5.32
N LYS A 17 -13.32 -11.70 4.22
CA LYS A 17 -12.04 -12.31 3.88
C LYS A 17 -10.97 -12.07 4.94
N ILE A 18 -10.94 -10.86 5.51
CA ILE A 18 -9.98 -10.47 6.55
C ILE A 18 -10.31 -11.13 7.90
N GLU A 19 -11.59 -11.25 8.23
CA GLU A 19 -12.06 -12.00 9.39
C GLU A 19 -11.72 -13.50 9.26
N GLU A 20 -11.88 -14.09 8.06
CA GLU A 20 -11.56 -15.49 7.77
C GLU A 20 -10.08 -15.83 7.92
N ILE A 21 -9.18 -14.90 7.61
CA ILE A 21 -7.73 -15.07 7.80
C ILE A 21 -7.26 -14.69 9.21
N GLY A 22 -8.16 -14.27 10.10
CA GLY A 22 -7.85 -13.93 11.49
C GLY A 22 -7.22 -12.56 11.68
N LEU A 23 -7.45 -11.62 10.77
CA LEU A 23 -6.98 -10.22 10.87
C LEU A 23 -8.09 -9.26 11.33
N ALA A 24 -9.17 -9.79 11.89
CA ALA A 24 -10.28 -8.98 12.41
C ALA A 24 -9.83 -7.98 13.49
N ASP A 25 -8.84 -8.35 14.31
CA ASP A 25 -8.30 -7.51 15.40
C ASP A 25 -7.59 -6.24 14.89
N GLU A 26 -7.16 -6.25 13.63
CA GLU A 26 -6.42 -5.15 13.00
C GLU A 26 -7.35 -4.18 12.27
N VAL A 27 -8.63 -4.55 12.14
CA VAL A 27 -9.66 -3.70 11.57
C VAL A 27 -10.06 -2.64 12.59
N LYS A 28 -9.94 -1.37 12.19
CA LYS A 28 -10.32 -0.20 12.99
C LYS A 28 -11.54 0.47 12.39
N ASP A 29 -12.33 1.12 13.24
CA ASP A 29 -13.42 1.95 12.78
C ASP A 29 -12.92 3.39 12.59
N ILE A 30 -12.90 3.86 11.34
CA ILE A 30 -12.47 5.21 10.95
C ILE A 30 -13.67 5.88 10.28
N ASP A 31 -14.18 6.95 10.90
CA ASP A 31 -15.34 7.70 10.40
C ASP A 31 -16.61 6.84 10.21
N GLY A 32 -16.80 5.80 11.03
CA GLY A 32 -17.95 4.89 10.95
C GLY A 32 -17.85 3.85 9.83
N LYS A 33 -16.66 3.74 9.21
CA LYS A 33 -16.32 2.71 8.22
C LYS A 33 -15.19 1.85 8.76
N LYS A 34 -15.34 0.54 8.60
CA LYS A 34 -14.26 -0.38 8.92
C LYS A 34 -13.10 -0.21 7.93
N ALA A 35 -11.91 -0.01 8.46
CA ALA A 35 -10.69 0.21 7.71
C ALA A 35 -9.48 -0.39 8.42
N ILE A 36 -8.48 -0.83 7.65
CA ILE A 36 -7.20 -1.29 8.20
C ILE A 36 -6.19 -0.16 8.11
N GLN A 37 -5.43 0.01 9.19
CA GLN A 37 -4.29 0.92 9.23
C GLN A 37 -3.00 0.14 9.02
N VAL A 38 -2.48 0.19 7.80
CA VAL A 38 -1.17 -0.40 7.49
C VAL A 38 -0.07 0.57 7.91
N LEU A 39 0.74 0.18 8.88
CA LEU A 39 1.88 0.98 9.32
C LEU A 39 2.95 1.05 8.22
N MET A 40 3.42 2.26 7.94
CA MET A 40 4.50 2.51 6.99
C MET A 40 5.56 3.43 7.56
N THR A 41 6.78 3.29 7.05
CA THR A 41 7.86 4.21 7.40
C THR A 41 7.86 5.46 6.51
N LYS A 42 8.50 6.54 6.98
CA LYS A 42 8.70 7.77 6.18
C LYS A 42 9.37 7.52 4.83
N LYS A 43 10.20 6.47 4.72
CA LYS A 43 10.84 6.08 3.45
C LYS A 43 9.82 5.54 2.45
N ASP A 44 8.88 4.73 2.92
CA ASP A 44 7.83 4.13 2.09
C ASP A 44 6.83 5.20 1.65
N LYS A 45 6.44 6.11 2.57
CA LYS A 45 5.67 7.31 2.22
C LYS A 45 6.30 8.11 1.08
N LYS A 46 7.62 8.36 1.16
CA LYS A 46 8.32 9.12 0.12
C LYS A 46 8.38 8.37 -1.22
N LYS A 47 8.43 7.04 -1.21
CA LYS A 47 8.35 6.20 -2.42
C LYS A 47 6.95 6.20 -3.00
N LEU A 48 5.91 6.03 -2.19
CA LEU A 48 4.52 6.10 -2.62
C LEU A 48 4.18 7.45 -3.26
N LYS A 49 4.57 8.57 -2.63
CA LYS A 49 4.41 9.92 -3.24
C LYS A 49 5.11 10.08 -4.60
N LYS A 50 6.15 9.29 -4.88
CA LYS A 50 6.85 9.30 -6.17
C LYS A 50 6.18 8.38 -7.20
N GLY A 51 5.64 7.24 -6.76
CA GLY A 51 4.93 6.29 -7.60
C GLY A 51 3.52 6.75 -7.97
N PHE A 52 2.82 7.33 -7.00
CA PHE A 52 1.45 7.84 -7.11
C PHE A 52 1.48 9.35 -6.93
N LYS A 53 1.39 10.08 -8.05
CA LYS A 53 1.36 11.55 -8.04
C LYS A 53 0.05 12.10 -7.46
N ASP A 54 -1.02 11.32 -7.57
CA ASP A 54 -2.36 11.68 -7.09
C ASP A 54 -2.59 11.26 -5.62
N LEU A 55 -1.57 10.70 -4.95
CA LEU A 55 -1.69 10.26 -3.57
C LEU A 55 -1.62 11.44 -2.60
N THR A 56 -2.75 11.74 -1.97
CA THR A 56 -2.86 12.73 -0.92
C THR A 56 -2.57 12.11 0.44
N PHE A 57 -1.93 12.89 1.31
CA PHE A 57 -1.73 12.53 2.71
C PHE A 57 -2.36 13.61 3.56
N ASP A 58 -3.08 13.19 4.59
CA ASP A 58 -3.65 14.09 5.59
C ASP A 58 -2.59 14.58 6.58
N ASP A 59 -2.98 15.56 7.40
CA ASP A 59 -2.15 16.15 8.46
C ASP A 59 -1.71 15.11 9.51
N SER A 60 -2.46 14.02 9.66
CA SER A 60 -2.14 12.89 10.53
C SER A 60 -1.09 11.93 9.95
N ASP A 61 -0.38 12.32 8.89
CA ASP A 61 0.58 11.50 8.17
C ASP A 61 -0.05 10.21 7.54
N THR A 62 -1.37 10.15 7.45
CA THR A 62 -2.15 9.04 6.86
C THR A 62 -2.45 9.27 5.39
N CYS A 63 -2.65 8.22 4.59
CA CYS A 63 -3.15 8.33 3.22
C CYS A 63 -4.14 7.22 2.87
N VAL A 64 -4.94 7.48 1.86
CA VAL A 64 -5.80 6.49 1.20
C VAL A 64 -5.22 6.23 -0.18
N LEU A 65 -5.02 4.97 -0.53
CA LEU A 65 -4.54 4.61 -1.87
C LEU A 65 -5.69 4.67 -2.87
N PRO A 66 -5.39 4.96 -4.16
CA PRO A 66 -6.36 4.78 -5.22
C PRO A 66 -6.74 3.30 -5.37
N GLU A 67 -7.86 3.02 -6.03
CA GLU A 67 -8.44 1.68 -6.20
C GLU A 67 -7.41 0.60 -6.60
N ASP A 68 -6.55 0.90 -7.57
CA ASP A 68 -5.49 -0.02 -8.02
C ASP A 68 -4.49 -0.37 -6.91
N GLY A 69 -4.07 0.64 -6.14
CA GLY A 69 -3.12 0.47 -5.05
C GLY A 69 -3.74 -0.20 -3.83
N GLU A 70 -5.01 0.10 -3.57
CA GLU A 70 -5.80 -0.52 -2.51
C GLU A 70 -6.00 -2.02 -2.76
N GLN A 71 -6.44 -2.41 -3.96
CA GLN A 71 -6.60 -3.82 -4.33
C GLN A 71 -5.28 -4.58 -4.22
N THR A 72 -4.19 -4.00 -4.74
CA THR A 72 -2.86 -4.63 -4.65
C THR A 72 -2.45 -4.85 -3.19
N LEU A 73 -2.70 -3.89 -2.30
CA LEU A 73 -2.42 -4.07 -0.87
C LEU A 73 -3.30 -5.13 -0.24
N LEU A 74 -4.60 -5.11 -0.53
CA LEU A 74 -5.54 -6.10 -0.01
C LEU A 74 -5.15 -7.51 -0.42
N ASP A 75 -4.83 -7.74 -1.69
CA ASP A 75 -4.39 -9.04 -2.17
C ASP A 75 -3.14 -9.53 -1.43
N ILE A 76 -2.17 -8.63 -1.20
CA ILE A 76 -0.97 -8.96 -0.43
C ILE A 76 -1.32 -9.26 1.04
N ILE A 77 -2.22 -8.50 1.67
CA ILE A 77 -2.68 -8.76 3.04
C ILE A 77 -3.35 -10.14 3.12
N LEU A 78 -4.19 -10.48 2.14
CA LEU A 78 -4.87 -11.77 2.07
C LEU A 78 -3.88 -12.92 1.86
N GLU A 79 -2.88 -12.73 1.01
CA GLU A 79 -1.84 -13.73 0.72
C GLU A 79 -0.91 -13.95 1.92
N MET A 80 -0.45 -12.85 2.53
CA MET A 80 0.49 -12.87 3.66
C MET A 80 -0.18 -13.11 5.01
N LYS A 81 -1.50 -12.94 5.08
CA LYS A 81 -2.31 -12.99 6.31
C LYS A 81 -1.72 -12.11 7.43
N SER A 82 -1.22 -10.93 7.05
CA SER A 82 -0.60 -9.98 7.96
C SER A 82 -0.83 -8.55 7.49
N VAL A 83 -0.79 -7.60 8.42
CA VAL A 83 -0.84 -6.16 8.15
C VAL A 83 0.54 -5.58 7.87
N ASP A 84 1.61 -6.27 8.30
CA ASP A 84 3.01 -5.85 8.14
C ASP A 84 3.54 -6.09 6.72
N VAL A 85 2.68 -5.89 5.72
CA VAL A 85 3.00 -6.17 4.31
C VAL A 85 3.69 -5.00 3.62
N MET A 86 3.87 -3.87 4.29
CA MET A 86 4.26 -2.63 3.63
C MET A 86 5.63 -2.70 2.94
N LYS A 87 6.58 -3.47 3.51
CA LYS A 87 7.89 -3.73 2.88
C LYS A 87 7.77 -4.50 1.57
N PHE A 88 6.78 -5.36 1.44
CA PHE A 88 6.52 -6.11 0.22
C PHE A 88 5.64 -5.31 -0.74
N ALA A 89 4.55 -4.75 -0.24
CA ALA A 89 3.63 -3.90 -1.00
C ALA A 89 4.35 -2.73 -1.67
N ILE A 90 5.31 -2.08 -1.01
CA ILE A 90 6.07 -0.98 -1.63
C ILE A 90 6.85 -1.42 -2.88
N THR A 91 7.26 -2.69 -2.98
CA THR A 91 7.96 -3.19 -4.18
C THR A 91 7.03 -3.36 -5.38
N LYS A 92 5.74 -3.57 -5.13
CA LYS A 92 4.68 -3.69 -6.14
C LYS A 92 4.10 -2.32 -6.49
N LEU A 93 3.82 -1.52 -5.47
CA LEU A 93 3.24 -0.18 -5.54
C LEU A 93 4.21 0.88 -6.07
N TYR A 94 5.51 0.74 -5.79
CA TYR A 94 6.53 1.66 -6.26
C TYR A 94 7.59 0.93 -7.09
N ASN A 95 7.52 1.13 -8.40
CA ASN A 95 8.55 0.69 -9.32
C ASN A 95 9.49 1.87 -9.68
N PRO A 96 10.72 1.92 -9.13
CA PRO A 96 11.68 2.98 -9.46
C PRO A 96 12.16 2.95 -10.93
N LEU A 97 11.82 1.89 -11.68
CA LEU A 97 12.10 1.73 -13.09
C LEU A 97 10.89 2.02 -13.99
N ALA A 98 9.71 2.33 -13.43
CA ALA A 98 8.58 2.82 -14.22
C ALA A 98 8.94 4.21 -14.79
N GLY A 99 9.37 4.24 -16.04
CA GLY A 99 9.90 5.44 -16.71
C GLY A 99 11.43 5.42 -16.94
N ARG A 100 12.14 4.37 -16.52
CA ARG A 100 13.50 4.10 -17.01
C ARG A 100 13.40 2.97 -18.01
N ASP A 101 13.35 3.34 -19.29
CA ASP A 101 13.67 2.39 -20.34
C ASP A 101 14.99 1.71 -19.96
N VAL A 102 14.96 0.40 -19.79
CA VAL A 102 16.16 -0.44 -19.73
C VAL A 102 16.90 -0.47 -21.09
N PHE A 103 16.68 0.52 -21.97
CA PHE A 103 17.52 0.82 -23.13
C PHE A 103 18.80 1.56 -22.72
N GLY A 104 19.54 0.97 -21.79
CA GLY A 104 21.00 1.13 -21.76
C GLY A 104 21.60 0.19 -22.79
N ARG A 105 21.67 0.66 -24.05
CA ARG A 105 22.36 0.09 -25.22
C ARG A 105 23.34 -1.05 -24.88
N GLY A 106 22.86 -2.27 -25.03
CA GLY A 106 23.65 -3.46 -25.30
C GLY A 106 23.72 -3.75 -26.81
N THR A 107 23.79 -2.73 -27.68
CA THR A 107 24.33 -2.93 -29.02
C THR A 107 25.84 -3.02 -28.89
N GLY A 108 26.31 -4.21 -28.55
CA GLY A 108 27.67 -4.66 -28.88
C GLY A 108 27.80 -4.73 -30.40
N MET A 109 27.98 -3.58 -31.02
CA MET A 109 28.57 -3.44 -32.35
C MET A 109 29.91 -2.74 -32.14
N ARG A 110 30.94 -3.56 -31.93
CA ARG A 110 32.32 -3.25 -32.24
C ARG A 110 32.87 -4.42 -33.03
#